data_AF-A0A849RT18-F1
#
_entry.id   AF-A0A849RT18-F1
#
_cell.length_a   1.000
_cell.length_b   1.000
_cell.length_c   1.000
_cell.angle_alpha   90.00
_cell.angle_beta   90.00
_cell.angle_gamma   90.00
#
_symmetry.space_group_name_H-M   'P 1'
#
loop_
_entity.id
_entity.type
_entity.pdbx_description
1 polymer ?
#
loop_
_entity_poly.entity_id
_entity_poly.type
_entity_poly.pdbx_seq_one_letter_code
_entity_poly.pdbx_strand_id
1 'polypeptide(L)'
;MKQIAVWAIIPLLMLLASGCTIKGTVKQITDTTSNVTGTTSGRTWFTEEGILKPDFKVIAFVALNEENLRHDMASGQGEYLSSVSNLLNVPADRKADFFTVVQSRYQTFAAMDFTAPEQVVAALRNVSAPLVSAQ
;
A
#
# COMPACT_ATOMS: atom_id res chain seq x y z
N MET A 1 34.36 4.05 53.81
CA MET A 1 34.50 2.99 52.79
C MET A 1 33.13 2.52 52.29
N LYS A 2 32.30 3.42 51.74
CA LYS A 2 30.88 3.10 51.39
C LYS A 2 30.36 3.81 50.14
N GLN A 3 31.22 4.53 49.41
CA GLN A 3 30.86 5.29 48.20
C GLN A 3 31.54 4.77 46.92
N ILE A 4 32.46 3.80 47.05
CA ILE A 4 33.25 3.26 45.92
C ILE A 4 32.46 2.19 45.15
N ALA A 5 31.47 1.57 45.79
CA ALA A 5 30.66 0.52 45.16
C ALA A 5 29.60 1.04 44.19
N VAL A 6 29.16 2.31 44.33
CA VAL A 6 28.06 2.86 43.52
C VAL A 6 28.54 3.26 42.12
N TRP A 7 29.79 3.70 41.99
CA TRP A 7 30.36 4.17 40.71
C TRP A 7 30.78 3.05 39.75
N ALA A 8 30.87 1.80 40.22
CA ALA A 8 31.18 0.64 39.38
C ALA A 8 29.92 -0.04 38.80
N ILE A 9 28.72 0.27 39.30
CA ILE A 9 27.47 -0.39 38.89
C ILE A 9 26.83 0.34 37.69
N ILE A 10 27.08 1.65 37.55
CA ILE A 10 26.49 2.48 36.48
C ILE A 10 27.00 2.13 35.07
N PRO A 11 28.30 1.88 34.82
CA PRO A 11 28.75 1.53 33.46
C PRO A 11 28.39 0.09 33.06
N LEU A 12 28.08 -0.79 34.03
CA LEU A 12 27.64 -2.16 33.75
C LEU A 12 26.17 -2.22 33.33
N LEU A 13 25.34 -1.27 33.76
CA LEU A 13 23.92 -1.21 33.42
C LEU A 13 23.65 -0.56 32.05
N MET A 14 24.58 0.24 31.51
CA MET A 14 24.43 0.88 30.20
C MET A 14 24.83 0.00 29.01
N LEU A 15 25.40 -1.20 29.23
CA LEU A 15 25.73 -2.15 28.16
C LEU A 15 24.55 -3.03 27.70
N LEU A 16 23.36 -2.87 28.28
CA LEU A 16 22.19 -3.72 28.00
C LEU A 16 21.17 -3.09 27.03
N ALA A 17 21.42 -1.88 26.51
CA ALA A 17 20.46 -1.13 25.70
C ALA A 17 20.72 -1.12 24.18
N SER A 18 21.59 -1.98 23.66
CA SER A 18 21.91 -2.01 22.22
C SER A 18 21.71 -3.41 21.66
N GLY A 19 20.45 -3.80 21.47
CA GLY A 19 20.16 -5.15 21.00
C GLY A 19 18.72 -5.47 20.65
N CYS A 20 17.97 -4.56 20.01
CA CYS A 20 16.86 -5.01 19.16
C CYS A 20 17.48 -5.59 17.88
N THR A 21 18.05 -6.79 17.95
CA THR A 21 18.20 -7.61 16.75
C THR A 21 16.79 -7.83 16.25
N ILE A 22 16.50 -7.31 15.05
CA ILE A 22 15.33 -7.73 14.28
C ILE A 22 15.53 -9.23 14.05
N LYS A 23 14.95 -10.06 14.92
CA LYS A 23 14.64 -11.46 14.63
C LYS A 23 13.45 -11.51 13.65
N GLY A 24 13.51 -10.69 12.60
CA GLY A 24 12.84 -11.00 11.36
C GLY A 24 13.63 -12.17 10.81
N THR A 25 13.11 -13.39 11.00
CA THR A 25 13.69 -14.58 10.42
C THR A 25 13.93 -14.28 8.94
N VAL A 26 15.12 -14.54 8.40
CA VAL A 26 15.38 -14.45 6.95
C VAL A 26 14.32 -15.23 6.17
N LYS A 27 13.75 -16.26 6.80
CA LYS A 27 12.57 -16.99 6.37
C LYS A 27 11.33 -16.10 6.13
N GLN A 28 11.03 -15.08 6.92
CA GLN A 28 9.91 -14.17 6.65
C GLN A 28 10.17 -13.25 5.44
N ILE A 29 11.40 -12.76 5.25
CA ILE A 29 11.77 -11.91 4.09
C ILE A 29 11.87 -12.77 2.81
N THR A 30 12.34 -14.01 2.95
CA THR A 30 12.46 -14.99 1.86
C THR A 30 11.12 -15.64 1.54
N ASP A 31 10.23 -15.84 2.51
CA ASP A 31 8.89 -16.40 2.28
C ASP A 31 7.97 -15.34 1.69
N THR A 32 8.11 -14.05 2.00
CA THR A 32 7.40 -13.01 1.23
C THR A 32 7.90 -12.94 -0.21
N THR A 33 9.19 -13.14 -0.50
CA THR A 33 9.64 -13.22 -1.90
C THR A 33 9.23 -14.54 -2.56
N SER A 34 9.28 -15.68 -1.86
CA SER A 34 9.00 -17.02 -2.38
C SER A 34 7.50 -17.32 -2.49
N ASN A 35 6.67 -16.82 -1.59
CA ASN A 35 5.21 -16.91 -1.69
C ASN A 35 4.68 -16.01 -2.82
N VAL A 36 5.38 -14.92 -3.12
CA VAL A 36 4.99 -13.98 -4.18
C VAL A 36 5.60 -14.37 -5.54
N THR A 37 6.65 -15.20 -5.62
CA THR A 37 7.21 -15.69 -6.91
C THR A 37 7.01 -17.19 -7.18
N GLY A 38 6.62 -17.99 -6.18
CA GLY A 38 6.61 -19.45 -6.26
C GLY A 38 5.26 -20.08 -6.60
N THR A 39 4.14 -19.57 -6.07
CA THR A 39 2.85 -20.26 -6.09
C THR A 39 1.87 -19.59 -7.05
N THR A 40 2.08 -19.80 -8.35
CA THR A 40 1.16 -19.63 -9.49
C THR A 40 0.46 -18.28 -9.76
N SER A 41 0.25 -17.38 -8.80
CA SER A 41 -0.42 -16.09 -9.01
C SER A 41 0.55 -14.92 -9.05
N GLY A 42 1.53 -14.86 -8.13
CA GLY A 42 2.41 -13.70 -8.06
C GLY A 42 3.44 -13.59 -9.19
N ARG A 43 3.87 -14.70 -9.83
CA ARG A 43 4.69 -14.66 -11.05
C ARG A 43 3.99 -13.98 -12.23
N THR A 44 2.66 -13.89 -12.22
CA THR A 44 1.91 -13.19 -13.28
C THR A 44 2.03 -11.67 -13.17
N TRP A 45 2.30 -11.14 -11.97
CA TRP A 45 2.40 -9.70 -11.71
C TRP A 45 3.73 -9.11 -12.15
N PHE A 46 4.79 -9.92 -12.17
CA PHE A 46 6.14 -9.48 -12.51
C PHE A 46 6.53 -9.94 -13.94
N THR A 47 7.38 -9.16 -14.62
CA THR A 47 8.05 -9.58 -15.86
C THR A 47 9.15 -10.59 -15.55
N GLU A 48 9.78 -11.17 -16.58
CA GLU A 48 10.90 -12.10 -16.41
C GLU A 48 12.10 -11.43 -15.70
N GLU A 49 12.22 -10.12 -15.83
CA GLU A 49 13.23 -9.28 -15.18
C GLU A 49 12.86 -8.89 -13.74
N GLY A 50 11.72 -9.35 -13.23
CA GLY A 50 11.25 -9.05 -11.87
C GLY A 50 10.58 -7.68 -11.72
N ILE A 51 10.18 -7.03 -12.81
CA ILE A 51 9.52 -5.71 -12.77
C ILE A 51 8.00 -5.88 -12.65
N LEU A 52 7.35 -5.14 -11.74
CA LEU A 52 5.89 -5.14 -11.62
C LEU A 52 5.25 -4.59 -12.92
N LYS A 53 4.43 -5.41 -13.58
CA LYS A 53 3.76 -5.02 -14.82
C LYS A 53 2.77 -3.87 -14.57
N PRO A 54 2.61 -2.94 -15.52
CA PRO A 54 1.75 -1.77 -15.37
C PRO A 54 0.32 -2.09 -14.89
N ASP A 55 -0.31 -3.14 -15.43
CA ASP A 55 -1.70 -3.49 -15.14
C ASP A 55 -1.96 -3.86 -13.67
N PHE A 56 -0.92 -4.32 -12.96
CA PHE A 56 -0.99 -4.68 -11.55
C PHE A 56 -0.55 -3.56 -10.60
N LYS A 57 0.00 -2.45 -11.11
CA LYS A 57 0.42 -1.33 -10.26
C LYS A 57 -0.73 -0.76 -9.44
N VAL A 58 -1.90 -0.57 -10.07
CA VAL A 58 -3.08 -0.04 -9.38
C VAL A 58 -3.65 -1.05 -8.38
N ILE A 59 -3.59 -2.35 -8.67
CA ILE A 59 -4.04 -3.42 -7.76
C ILE A 59 -3.15 -3.44 -6.52
N ALA A 60 -1.82 -3.47 -6.72
CA ALA A 60 -0.86 -3.42 -5.63
C ALA A 60 -0.99 -2.12 -4.81
N PHE A 61 -1.21 -0.98 -5.47
CA PHE A 61 -1.39 0.30 -4.78
C PHE A 61 -2.65 0.30 -3.89
N VAL A 62 -3.80 -0.16 -4.41
CA VAL A 62 -5.04 -0.26 -3.64
C VAL A 62 -4.87 -1.20 -2.45
N ALA A 63 -4.25 -2.36 -2.65
CA ALA A 63 -4.02 -3.35 -1.59
C ALA A 63 -3.14 -2.82 -0.45
N LEU A 64 -2.12 -2.02 -0.77
CA LEU A 64 -1.15 -1.53 0.21
C LEU A 64 -1.60 -0.25 0.93
N ASN A 65 -2.61 0.45 0.42
CA ASN A 65 -3.00 1.77 0.91
C ASN A 65 -4.50 1.87 1.23
N GLU A 66 -5.15 0.76 1.59
CA GLU A 66 -6.59 0.68 1.83
C GLU A 66 -7.13 1.82 2.71
N GLU A 67 -6.63 1.96 3.94
CA GLU A 67 -7.18 2.89 4.92
C GLU A 67 -7.10 4.34 4.42
N ASN A 68 -5.92 4.74 3.95
CA ASN A 68 -5.71 6.08 3.43
C ASN A 68 -6.53 6.34 2.16
N LEU A 69 -6.62 5.35 1.28
CA LEU A 69 -7.45 5.45 0.08
C LEU A 69 -8.93 5.59 0.45
N ARG A 70 -9.44 4.82 1.42
CA ARG A 70 -10.83 4.96 1.90
C ARG A 70 -11.10 6.34 2.46
N HIS A 71 -10.16 6.87 3.25
CA HIS A 71 -10.26 8.24 3.79
C HIS A 71 -10.34 9.28 2.67
N ASP A 72 -9.43 9.19 1.69
CA ASP A 72 -9.39 10.11 0.55
C ASP A 72 -10.65 9.99 -0.33
N MET A 73 -11.16 8.77 -0.52
CA MET A 73 -12.41 8.52 -1.25
C MET A 73 -13.61 9.14 -0.52
N ALA A 74 -13.69 9.04 0.80
CA ALA A 74 -14.76 9.65 1.59
C ALA A 74 -14.72 11.19 1.54
N SER A 75 -13.51 11.76 1.56
CA SER A 75 -13.32 13.21 1.50
C SER A 75 -13.40 13.78 0.07
N GLY A 76 -13.28 12.93 -0.96
CA GLY A 76 -13.24 13.33 -2.36
C GLY A 76 -11.94 14.05 -2.76
N GLN A 77 -10.89 13.89 -1.98
CA GLN A 77 -9.59 14.52 -2.21
C GLN A 77 -8.49 13.75 -1.48
N GLY A 78 -7.24 14.05 -1.81
CA GLY A 78 -6.08 13.47 -1.12
C GLY A 78 -5.10 12.77 -2.05
N GLU A 79 -3.94 12.43 -1.51
CA GLU A 79 -2.80 11.95 -2.27
C GLU A 79 -2.97 10.52 -2.81
N TYR A 80 -3.69 9.66 -2.08
CA TYR A 80 -3.91 8.27 -2.45
C TYR A 80 -4.98 8.16 -3.54
N LEU A 81 -6.07 8.92 -3.41
CA LEU A 81 -7.07 9.01 -4.47
C LEU A 81 -6.50 9.66 -5.75
N SER A 82 -5.64 10.68 -5.59
CA SER A 82 -4.90 11.28 -6.70
C SER A 82 -3.96 10.28 -7.37
N SER A 83 -3.22 9.49 -6.59
CA SER A 83 -2.33 8.45 -7.10
C SER A 83 -3.08 7.36 -7.86
N VAL A 84 -4.24 6.92 -7.37
CA VAL A 84 -5.13 6.01 -8.10
C VAL A 84 -5.56 6.61 -9.44
N SER A 85 -5.98 7.88 -9.47
CA SER A 85 -6.38 8.53 -10.73
C SER A 85 -5.24 8.58 -11.75
N ASN A 86 -3.99 8.81 -11.29
CA ASN A 86 -2.81 8.76 -12.15
C ASN A 86 -2.58 7.36 -12.72
N LEU A 87 -2.65 6.33 -11.87
CA LEU A 87 -2.44 4.94 -12.28
C LEU A 87 -3.54 4.43 -13.21
N LEU A 88 -4.74 5.01 -13.14
CA LEU A 88 -5.84 4.75 -14.07
C LEU A 88 -5.82 5.64 -15.32
N ASN A 89 -4.79 6.47 -15.49
CA ASN A 89 -4.62 7.41 -16.61
C ASN A 89 -5.77 8.42 -16.75
N VAL A 90 -6.39 8.84 -15.65
CA VAL A 90 -7.40 9.92 -15.68
C VAL A 90 -6.71 11.23 -16.09
N PRO A 91 -7.18 11.92 -17.16
CA PRO A 91 -6.62 13.19 -17.59
C PRO A 91 -6.64 14.25 -16.49
N ALA A 92 -5.62 15.10 -16.44
CA ALA A 92 -5.42 16.06 -15.34
C ALA A 92 -6.61 17.01 -15.14
N ASP A 93 -7.23 17.45 -16.23
CA ASP A 93 -8.42 18.30 -16.28
C ASP A 93 -9.73 17.56 -15.89
N ARG A 94 -9.72 16.22 -15.91
CA ARG A 94 -10.87 15.36 -15.55
C ARG A 94 -10.75 14.71 -14.17
N LYS A 95 -9.64 14.91 -13.45
CA LYS A 95 -9.46 14.34 -12.10
C LYS A 95 -10.48 14.82 -11.09
N ALA A 96 -10.88 16.09 -11.15
CA ALA A 96 -11.90 16.63 -10.25
C ALA A 96 -13.25 15.91 -10.43
N ASP A 97 -13.64 15.61 -11.67
CA ASP A 97 -14.84 14.81 -11.97
C ASP A 97 -14.70 13.40 -11.40
N PHE A 98 -13.55 12.75 -11.61
CA PHE A 98 -13.26 11.42 -11.06
C PHE A 98 -13.42 11.40 -9.54
N PHE A 99 -12.82 12.36 -8.83
CA PHE A 99 -12.90 12.43 -7.37
C PHE A 99 -14.33 12.67 -6.88
N THR A 100 -15.07 13.57 -7.55
CA THR A 100 -16.47 13.86 -7.24
C THR A 100 -17.34 12.60 -7.35
N VAL A 101 -17.17 11.84 -8.44
CA VAL A 101 -17.92 10.60 -8.64
C VAL A 101 -17.55 9.54 -7.60
N VAL A 102 -16.25 9.35 -7.33
CA VAL A 102 -15.79 8.42 -6.31
C VAL A 102 -16.36 8.76 -4.94
N GLN A 103 -16.33 10.03 -4.54
CA GLN A 103 -16.90 10.50 -3.27
C GLN A 103 -18.40 10.28 -3.19
N SER A 104 -19.15 10.66 -4.23
CA SER A 104 -20.60 10.49 -4.27
C SER A 104 -21.02 9.01 -4.12
N ARG A 105 -20.15 8.09 -4.54
CA ARG A 105 -20.34 6.64 -4.48
C ARG A 105 -19.61 5.99 -3.30
N TYR A 106 -19.08 6.77 -2.35
CA TYR A 106 -18.24 6.25 -1.27
C TYR A 106 -18.95 5.14 -0.48
N GLN A 107 -20.25 5.23 -0.23
CA GLN A 107 -21.00 4.16 0.47
C GLN A 107 -20.90 2.80 -0.25
N THR A 108 -20.89 2.79 -1.59
CA THR A 108 -20.70 1.57 -2.38
C THR A 108 -19.29 1.02 -2.21
N PHE A 109 -18.26 1.88 -2.25
CA PHE A 109 -16.87 1.47 -2.04
C PHE A 109 -16.61 1.04 -0.59
N ALA A 110 -17.22 1.72 0.39
CA ALA A 110 -17.05 1.43 1.81
C ALA A 110 -17.54 0.02 2.19
N ALA A 111 -18.49 -0.53 1.42
CA ALA A 111 -19.03 -1.87 1.55
C ALA A 111 -18.23 -2.95 0.78
N MET A 112 -17.23 -2.56 -0.02
CA MET A 112 -16.38 -3.51 -0.73
C MET A 112 -15.34 -4.13 0.19
N ASP A 113 -14.95 -5.35 -0.14
CA ASP A 113 -13.83 -6.04 0.48
C ASP A 113 -12.51 -5.64 -0.19
N PHE A 114 -11.70 -4.85 0.51
CA PHE A 114 -10.39 -4.42 0.03
C PHE A 114 -9.31 -5.51 0.15
N THR A 115 -9.60 -6.63 0.84
CA THR A 115 -8.74 -7.82 0.78
C THR A 115 -8.81 -8.51 -0.59
N ALA A 116 -9.81 -8.16 -1.41
CA ALA A 116 -9.92 -8.48 -2.83
C ALA A 116 -9.75 -7.21 -3.70
N PRO A 117 -8.53 -6.64 -3.79
CA PRO A 117 -8.27 -5.34 -4.40
C PRO A 117 -8.66 -5.24 -5.88
N GLU A 118 -8.70 -6.36 -6.61
CA GLU A 118 -9.13 -6.42 -8.00
C GLU A 118 -10.59 -5.95 -8.17
N GLN A 119 -11.47 -6.24 -7.21
CA GLN A 119 -12.87 -5.83 -7.25
C GLN A 119 -13.00 -4.31 -7.09
N VAL A 120 -12.24 -3.74 -6.14
CA VAL A 120 -12.17 -2.30 -5.92
C VAL A 120 -11.60 -1.59 -7.14
N VAL A 121 -10.52 -2.12 -7.71
CA VAL A 121 -9.92 -1.59 -8.95
C VAL A 121 -10.88 -1.67 -10.13
N ALA A 122 -11.64 -2.75 -10.28
CA ALA A 122 -12.65 -2.86 -11.33
C ALA A 122 -13.73 -1.78 -11.19
N ALA A 123 -14.20 -1.52 -9.97
CA ALA A 123 -15.15 -0.44 -9.70
C ALA A 123 -14.56 0.95 -10.01
N LEU A 124 -13.31 1.21 -9.63
CA LEU A 124 -12.62 2.47 -9.95
C LEU A 124 -12.40 2.64 -11.46
N ARG A 125 -12.06 1.56 -12.18
CA ARG A 125 -11.95 1.56 -13.65
C ARG A 125 -13.27 1.88 -14.33
N ASN A 126 -14.39 1.37 -13.80
CA ASN A 126 -15.72 1.73 -14.31
C ASN A 126 -16.04 3.22 -14.12
N VAL A 127 -15.52 3.84 -13.05
CA VAL A 127 -15.64 5.30 -12.85
C VAL A 127 -14.73 6.07 -13.80
N SER A 128 -13.50 5.61 -14.03
CA SER A 128 -12.53 6.31 -14.88
C SER A 128 -12.77 6.12 -16.38
N ALA A 129 -13.33 4.99 -16.82
CA ALA A 129 -13.51 4.64 -18.24
C ALA A 129 -14.08 5.79 -19.10
N PRO A 130 -15.21 6.43 -18.76
CA PRO A 130 -15.76 7.53 -19.56
C PRO A 130 -14.88 8.80 -19.58
N LEU A 131 -13.97 8.96 -18.61
CA LEU A 131 -13.07 10.10 -18.50
C LEU A 131 -11.78 9.91 -19.30
N VAL A 132 -11.38 8.65 -19.52
CA VAL A 132 -10.18 8.28 -20.29
C VAL A 132 -10.49 8.14 -21.79
N SER A 133 -11.68 7.66 -22.14
CA SER A 133 -12.07 7.42 -23.55
C SER A 133 -12.52 8.67 -24.31
N ALA A 134 -12.52 9.85 -23.68
CA ALA A 134 -12.99 11.10 -24.26
C ALA A 134 -11.88 11.90 -24.98
N GLN A 135 -10.73 11.29 -25.21
CA GLN A 135 -9.59 11.79 -26.00
C GLN A 135 -9.53 11.13 -27.36
#